data_AF-I0WM08-F1
#
_entry.id   AF-I0WM08-F1
#
_cell.length_a   1.000
_cell.length_b   1.000
_cell.length_c   1.000
_cell.angle_alpha   90.00
_cell.angle_beta   90.00
_cell.angle_gamma   90.00
#
_symmetry.space_group_name_H-M   'P 1'
#
loop_
_entity.id
_entity.type
_entity.pdbx_description
1 polymer ?
#
loop_
_entity_poly.entity_id
_entity_poly.type
_entity_poly.pdbx_seq_one_letter_code
_entity_poly.pdbx_strand_id
1 'polypeptide(L)'
;MNTTGETRSASQVLIIVSFWWSRRDDLANYQLEQILNRAGGPGGAITDPDAVDRAPRIAAEAPAVLAELDQWWQMAAARRGENTTRNPKAGLASSIRYLIDRLEADPLTDEVIGSLRQPVSMIDDHIVKAKDLPEMVHPDAELLDLIGDYLAARSRVLALRPVGNAVIC
;
A
#
# COMPACT_ATOMS: atom_id res chain seq x y z
N MET A 1 -17.91 8.75 -35.91
CA MET A 1 -17.07 9.88 -35.47
C MET A 1 -15.80 9.28 -34.89
N ASN A 2 -14.69 9.36 -35.61
CA ASN A 2 -13.39 8.85 -35.19
C ASN A 2 -12.78 9.83 -34.18
N THR A 3 -12.72 9.46 -32.91
CA THR A 3 -11.77 10.06 -31.97
C THR A 3 -10.41 9.46 -32.27
N THR A 4 -9.54 10.25 -32.90
CA THR A 4 -8.10 10.00 -32.97
C THR A 4 -7.60 9.74 -31.56
N GLY A 5 -7.23 8.49 -31.27
CA GLY A 5 -6.52 8.12 -30.06
C GLY A 5 -5.18 8.82 -30.08
N GLU A 6 -5.10 9.96 -29.40
CA GLU A 6 -3.85 10.69 -29.23
C GLU A 6 -2.88 9.76 -28.50
N THR A 7 -1.92 9.21 -29.25
CA THR A 7 -0.95 8.28 -28.70
C THR A 7 -0.03 9.09 -27.80
N ARG A 8 -0.08 8.85 -26.48
CA ARG A 8 0.81 9.52 -25.54
C ARG A 8 2.26 9.33 -25.97
N SER A 9 3.07 10.35 -25.76
CA SER A 9 4.52 10.21 -25.96
C SER A 9 5.07 9.15 -25.00
N ALA A 10 6.15 8.48 -25.40
CA ALA A 10 6.80 7.47 -24.57
C ALA A 10 7.06 7.99 -23.15
N SER A 11 7.64 9.19 -23.03
CA SER A 11 7.95 9.84 -21.76
C SER A 11 6.72 10.01 -20.84
N GLN A 12 5.55 10.35 -21.40
CA GLN A 12 4.32 10.47 -20.61
C GLN A 12 3.88 9.11 -20.06
N VAL A 13 3.92 8.05 -20.88
CA VAL A 13 3.58 6.69 -20.44
C VAL A 13 4.51 6.27 -19.31
N LEU A 14 5.82 6.51 -19.41
CA LEU A 14 6.78 6.09 -18.37
C LEU A 14 6.53 6.79 -17.02
N ILE A 15 6.20 8.09 -17.04
CA ILE A 15 5.87 8.85 -15.82
C ILE A 15 4.63 8.27 -15.16
N ILE A 16 3.58 8.01 -15.94
CA ILE A 16 2.32 7.47 -15.42
C ILE A 16 2.51 6.03 -14.90
N VAL A 17 3.32 5.22 -15.60
CA VAL A 17 3.67 3.86 -15.16
C VAL A 17 4.37 3.90 -13.80
N SER A 18 5.38 4.75 -13.67
CA SER A 18 6.15 4.92 -12.43
C SER A 18 5.27 5.42 -11.28
N PHE A 19 4.35 6.34 -11.59
CA PHE A 19 3.37 6.84 -10.63
C PHE A 19 2.48 5.71 -10.09
N TRP A 20 1.86 4.92 -10.96
CA TRP A 20 0.98 3.81 -10.54
C TRP A 20 1.75 2.67 -9.88
N TRP A 21 2.95 2.34 -10.35
CA TRP A 21 3.82 1.34 -9.70
C TRP A 21 4.12 1.72 -8.24
N SER A 22 4.38 3.01 -7.99
CA SER A 22 4.67 3.50 -6.63
C SER A 22 3.50 3.36 -5.66
N ARG A 23 2.27 3.13 -6.16
CA ARG A 23 1.10 2.84 -5.33
C ARG A 23 1.14 1.44 -4.73
N ARG A 24 1.99 0.54 -5.24
CA ARG A 24 2.25 -0.81 -4.72
C ARG A 24 1.01 -1.72 -4.76
N ASP A 25 0.23 -1.63 -5.83
CA ASP A 25 -0.78 -2.65 -6.14
C ASP A 25 -0.04 -3.94 -6.54
N ASP A 26 -0.07 -4.97 -5.69
CA ASP A 26 0.74 -6.17 -5.87
C ASP A 26 0.38 -6.93 -7.16
N LEU A 27 -0.91 -7.00 -7.50
CA LEU A 27 -1.36 -7.68 -8.73
C LEU A 27 -1.02 -6.87 -9.98
N ALA A 28 -1.22 -5.55 -9.96
CA ALA A 28 -0.83 -4.71 -11.08
C ALA A 28 0.70 -4.75 -11.28
N ASN A 29 1.48 -4.69 -10.20
CA ASN A 29 2.94 -4.75 -10.26
C ASN A 29 3.44 -6.10 -10.75
N TYR A 30 2.80 -7.22 -10.38
CA TYR A 30 3.12 -8.51 -10.96
C TYR A 30 2.92 -8.53 -12.48
N GLN A 31 1.82 -7.95 -12.98
CA GLN A 31 1.61 -7.84 -14.43
C GLN A 31 2.64 -6.93 -15.12
N LEU A 32 3.03 -5.83 -14.47
CA LEU A 32 4.10 -4.94 -14.97
C LEU A 32 5.41 -5.70 -15.10
N GLU A 33 5.77 -6.51 -14.10
CA GLU A 33 6.98 -7.33 -14.12
C GLU A 33 6.97 -8.33 -15.29
N GLN A 34 5.82 -8.95 -15.59
CA GLN A 34 5.68 -9.83 -16.75
C GLN A 34 5.89 -9.09 -18.08
N ILE A 35 5.33 -7.89 -18.24
CA ILE A 35 5.51 -7.05 -19.44
C ILE A 35 7.00 -6.72 -19.62
N LEU A 36 7.65 -6.25 -18.55
CA LEU A 36 9.04 -5.83 -18.59
C LEU A 36 10.00 -7.01 -18.82
N ASN A 37 9.75 -8.17 -18.21
CA ASN A 37 10.57 -9.37 -18.41
C ASN A 37 10.51 -9.87 -19.86
N ARG A 38 9.32 -9.88 -20.49
CA ARG A 38 9.18 -10.23 -21.92
C ARG A 38 9.90 -9.25 -22.84
N ALA A 39 10.02 -7.98 -22.45
CA ALA A 39 10.72 -6.95 -23.21
C ALA A 39 12.26 -7.02 -23.08
N GLY A 40 12.81 -8.05 -22.45
CA GLY A 40 14.25 -8.18 -22.19
C GLY A 40 14.69 -7.48 -20.90
N GLY A 41 13.87 -7.56 -19.86
CA GLY A 41 13.96 -6.80 -18.61
C GLY A 41 15.35 -6.75 -17.96
N PRO A 42 15.65 -5.70 -17.18
CA PRO A 42 17.01 -5.26 -16.82
C PRO A 42 17.75 -6.14 -15.80
N GLY A 43 17.23 -7.33 -15.47
CA GLY A 43 17.88 -8.25 -14.52
C GLY A 43 17.78 -7.85 -13.04
N GLY A 44 16.63 -7.30 -12.60
CA GLY A 44 16.38 -6.92 -11.20
C GLY A 44 14.90 -6.99 -10.81
N ALA A 45 14.61 -7.08 -9.51
CA ALA A 45 13.24 -7.19 -8.99
C ALA A 45 12.46 -5.88 -9.17
N ILE A 46 11.18 -5.96 -9.53
CA ILE A 46 10.32 -4.77 -9.71
C ILE A 46 10.10 -3.95 -8.43
N THR A 47 10.57 -4.43 -7.28
CA THR A 47 10.59 -3.67 -6.03
C THR A 47 11.69 -2.60 -5.98
N ASP A 48 12.69 -2.69 -6.86
CA ASP A 48 13.81 -1.76 -7.00
C ASP A 48 13.40 -0.54 -7.86
N PRO A 49 13.44 0.70 -7.31
CA PRO A 49 13.17 1.92 -8.08
C PRO A 49 14.04 2.05 -9.33
N ASP A 50 15.32 1.64 -9.27
CA ASP A 50 16.23 1.77 -10.40
C ASP A 50 15.84 0.81 -11.54
N ALA A 51 15.31 -0.36 -11.21
CA ALA A 51 14.78 -1.30 -12.21
C ALA A 51 13.57 -0.72 -12.94
N VAL A 52 12.70 0.00 -12.21
CA VAL A 52 11.50 0.66 -12.76
C VAL A 52 11.83 1.93 -13.54
N ASP A 53 12.94 2.61 -13.26
CA ASP A 53 13.38 3.73 -14.10
C ASP A 53 14.09 3.26 -15.39
N ARG A 54 14.78 2.11 -15.35
CA ARG A 54 15.52 1.56 -16.49
C ARG A 54 14.66 0.75 -17.45
N ALA A 55 13.87 -0.20 -16.95
CA ALA A 55 13.13 -1.14 -17.81
C ALA A 55 12.14 -0.46 -18.76
N PRO A 56 11.36 0.55 -18.33
CA PRO A 56 10.41 1.23 -19.19
C PRO A 56 11.09 2.12 -20.25
N ARG A 57 12.31 2.63 -19.98
CA ARG A 57 13.11 3.35 -20.98
C ARG A 57 13.60 2.42 -22.08
N ILE A 58 14.03 1.20 -21.74
CA ILE A 58 14.38 0.16 -22.71
C ILE A 58 13.13 -0.27 -23.49
N ALA A 59 11.99 -0.44 -22.80
CA ALA A 59 10.71 -0.76 -23.42
C ALA A 59 10.20 0.33 -24.39
N ALA A 60 10.55 1.60 -24.17
CA ALA A 60 10.18 2.69 -25.07
C ALA A 60 10.83 2.58 -26.46
N GLU A 61 11.90 1.78 -26.60
CA GLU A 61 12.51 1.47 -27.90
C GLU A 61 11.68 0.46 -28.71
N ALA A 62 10.72 -0.22 -28.07
CA ALA A 62 9.82 -1.20 -28.70
C ALA A 62 8.35 -0.70 -28.68
N PRO A 63 7.79 -0.27 -29.82
CA PRO A 63 6.44 0.31 -29.88
C PRO A 63 5.32 -0.59 -29.32
N ALA A 64 5.45 -1.92 -29.48
CA ALA A 64 4.49 -2.88 -28.95
C ALA A 64 4.47 -2.89 -27.40
N VAL A 65 5.66 -2.83 -26.77
CA VAL A 65 5.77 -2.84 -25.30
C VAL A 65 5.26 -1.51 -24.75
N LEU A 66 5.52 -0.39 -25.43
CA LEU A 66 4.98 0.90 -25.03
C LEU A 66 3.44 0.92 -25.03
N ALA A 67 2.80 0.27 -25.99
CA ALA A 67 1.34 0.12 -26.02
C ALA A 67 0.82 -0.75 -24.85
N GLU A 68 1.52 -1.83 -24.51
CA GLU A 68 1.20 -2.66 -23.33
C GLU A 68 1.35 -1.86 -22.02
N LEU A 69 2.37 -1.01 -21.90
CA LEU A 69 2.55 -0.11 -20.76
C LEU A 69 1.45 0.96 -20.66
N ASP A 70 1.00 1.50 -21.80
CA ASP A 70 -0.14 2.44 -21.82
C ASP A 70 -1.45 1.76 -21.41
N GLN A 71 -1.66 0.50 -21.79
CA GLN A 71 -2.81 -0.30 -21.33
C GLN A 71 -2.69 -0.68 -19.85
N TRP A 72 -1.49 -1.02 -19.41
CA TRP A 72 -1.24 -1.45 -18.03
C TRP A 72 -1.62 -0.36 -17.02
N TRP A 73 -1.19 0.90 -17.23
CA TRP A 73 -1.49 1.93 -16.25
C TRP A 73 -3.00 2.22 -16.19
N GLN A 74 -3.71 2.14 -17.32
CA GLN A 74 -5.17 2.31 -17.38
C GLN A 74 -5.89 1.21 -16.58
N MET A 75 -5.42 -0.03 -16.72
CA MET A 75 -5.92 -1.15 -15.94
C MET A 75 -5.65 -0.95 -14.44
N ALA A 76 -4.45 -0.52 -14.06
CA ALA A 76 -4.10 -0.24 -12.67
C ALA A 76 -4.97 0.89 -12.07
N ALA A 77 -5.19 1.97 -12.83
CA ALA A 77 -6.04 3.10 -12.46
C ALA A 77 -7.51 2.65 -12.25
N ALA A 78 -8.07 1.92 -13.21
CA ALA A 78 -9.44 1.42 -13.14
C ALA A 78 -9.65 0.46 -11.97
N ARG A 79 -8.70 -0.46 -11.72
CA ARG A 79 -8.75 -1.38 -10.58
C ARG A 79 -8.85 -0.66 -9.25
N ARG A 80 -8.11 0.45 -9.10
CA ARG A 80 -8.09 1.24 -7.88
C ARG A 80 -9.21 2.29 -7.84
N GLY A 81 -10.10 2.33 -8.83
CA GLY A 81 -11.12 3.37 -8.93
C GLY A 81 -10.51 4.78 -8.94
N GLU A 82 -9.37 4.95 -9.61
CA GLU A 82 -8.54 6.17 -9.61
C GLU A 82 -7.97 6.56 -8.23
N ASN A 83 -8.06 5.67 -7.22
CA ASN A 83 -7.52 5.94 -5.89
C ASN A 83 -5.99 5.85 -5.91
N THR A 84 -5.36 7.00 -5.67
CA THR A 84 -3.92 7.19 -5.70
C THR A 84 -3.25 7.01 -4.33
N THR A 85 -3.99 6.56 -3.32
CA THR A 85 -3.44 6.19 -2.01
C THR A 85 -2.52 4.99 -2.18
N ARG A 86 -1.35 5.03 -1.54
CA ARG A 86 -0.41 3.91 -1.54
C ARG A 86 -1.00 2.72 -0.79
N ASN A 87 -0.62 1.50 -1.18
CA ASN A 87 -1.01 0.26 -0.52
C ASN A 87 -0.89 0.39 1.02
N PRO A 88 -1.98 0.17 1.75
CA PRO A 88 -2.05 0.41 3.18
C PRO A 88 -1.14 -0.53 3.99
N LYS A 89 -0.79 -1.71 3.47
CA LYS A 89 0.08 -2.70 4.15
C LYS A 89 1.34 -2.04 4.73
N ALA A 90 2.01 -1.20 3.94
CA ALA A 90 3.25 -0.54 4.35
C ALA A 90 3.07 0.41 5.56
N GLY A 91 1.97 1.16 5.60
CA GLY A 91 1.67 2.09 6.70
C GLY A 91 1.07 1.40 7.92
N LEU A 92 0.26 0.37 7.70
CA LEU A 92 -0.36 -0.42 8.76
C LEU A 92 0.69 -1.22 9.53
N ALA A 93 1.65 -1.86 8.86
CA ALA A 93 2.62 -2.73 9.52
C ALA A 93 3.44 -1.99 10.59
N SER A 94 3.92 -0.78 10.25
CA SER A 94 4.68 0.06 11.17
C SER A 94 3.82 0.56 12.33
N SER A 95 2.57 0.97 12.05
CA SER A 95 1.65 1.49 13.05
C SER A 95 1.20 0.42 14.04
N ILE A 96 0.93 -0.80 13.55
CA ILE A 96 0.53 -1.95 14.36
C ILE A 96 1.70 -2.42 15.22
N ARG A 97 2.91 -2.49 14.65
CA ARG A 97 4.11 -2.82 15.41
C ARG A 97 4.35 -1.83 16.54
N TYR A 98 4.30 -0.53 16.24
CA TYR A 98 4.39 0.51 17.26
C TYR A 98 3.36 0.32 18.39
N LEU A 99 2.11 -0.03 18.04
CA LEU A 99 1.06 -0.27 19.02
C LEU A 99 1.38 -1.47 19.91
N ILE A 100 1.83 -2.58 19.31
CA ILE A 100 2.20 -3.81 20.03
C ILE A 100 3.40 -3.56 20.95
N ASP A 101 4.47 -2.93 20.43
CA ASP A 101 5.67 -2.61 21.21
C ASP A 101 5.32 -1.76 22.45
N ARG A 102 4.38 -0.82 22.30
CA ARG A 102 3.89 0.00 23.42
C ARG A 102 3.05 -0.77 24.42
N LEU A 103 2.28 -1.77 23.98
CA LEU A 103 1.50 -2.66 24.85
C LEU A 103 2.37 -3.66 25.61
N GLU A 104 3.54 -3.99 25.07
CA GLU A 104 4.50 -4.94 25.65
C GLU A 104 5.60 -4.25 26.47
N ALA A 105 5.65 -2.92 26.45
CA ALA A 105 6.54 -2.15 27.30
C ALA A 105 6.24 -2.40 28.79
N ASP A 106 7.27 -2.79 29.54
CA ASP A 106 7.23 -2.95 30.99
C ASP A 106 8.07 -1.84 31.66
N PRO A 107 7.50 -1.01 32.56
CA PRO A 107 6.10 -1.00 33.01
C PRO A 107 5.15 -0.25 32.08
N LEU A 108 3.93 -0.76 31.96
CA LEU A 108 2.83 -0.09 31.25
C LEU A 108 2.22 1.00 32.15
N THR A 109 2.67 2.25 31.99
CA THR A 109 2.23 3.38 32.84
C THR A 109 0.85 3.91 32.42
N ASP A 110 0.15 4.60 33.34
CA ASP A 110 -1.15 5.25 33.05
C ASP A 110 -1.07 6.27 31.91
N GLU A 111 0.07 6.96 31.77
CA GLU A 111 0.34 7.87 30.65
C GLU A 111 0.37 7.11 29.33
N VAL A 112 1.07 5.96 29.28
CA VAL A 112 1.10 5.11 28.10
C VAL A 112 -0.32 4.60 27.81
N ILE A 113 -1.04 4.08 28.81
CA ILE A 113 -2.43 3.63 28.65
C ILE A 113 -3.33 4.73 28.07
N GLY A 114 -3.21 5.96 28.58
CA GLY A 114 -3.95 7.12 28.08
C GLY A 114 -3.63 7.45 26.62
N SER A 115 -2.37 7.29 26.22
CA SER A 115 -1.90 7.59 24.86
C SER A 115 -2.27 6.52 23.81
N LEU A 116 -2.49 5.26 24.21
CA LEU A 116 -2.69 4.12 23.29
C LEU A 116 -3.98 4.20 22.47
N ARG A 117 -4.98 4.97 22.91
CA ARG A 117 -6.25 5.13 22.19
C ARG A 117 -6.12 5.91 20.88
N GLN A 118 -5.19 6.87 20.83
CA GLN A 118 -4.98 7.67 19.63
C GLN A 118 -4.41 6.83 18.47
N PRO A 119 -3.34 6.02 18.64
CA PRO A 119 -2.89 5.09 17.60
C PRO A 119 -3.98 4.15 17.11
N VAL A 120 -4.81 3.59 18.01
CA VAL A 120 -5.97 2.76 17.63
C VAL A 120 -6.93 3.52 16.71
N SER A 121 -7.32 4.74 17.09
CA SER A 121 -8.21 5.56 16.25
C SER A 121 -7.59 5.86 14.87
N MET A 122 -6.29 6.13 14.82
CA MET A 122 -5.59 6.39 13.56
C MET A 122 -5.54 5.15 12.66
N ILE A 123 -5.32 3.96 13.23
CA ILE A 123 -5.30 2.71 12.47
C ILE A 123 -6.72 2.35 12.00
N ASP A 124 -7.74 2.48 12.85
CA ASP A 124 -9.15 2.29 12.46
C ASP A 124 -9.52 3.20 11.28
N ASP A 125 -9.19 4.50 11.35
CA ASP A 125 -9.44 5.45 10.26
C ASP A 125 -8.71 5.07 8.97
N HIS A 126 -7.46 4.59 9.09
CA HIS A 126 -6.67 4.17 7.94
C HIS A 126 -7.29 2.94 7.25
N ILE A 127 -7.71 1.93 8.03
CA ILE A 127 -8.40 0.74 7.51
C ILE A 127 -9.72 1.13 6.83
N VAL A 128 -10.52 2.00 7.45
CA VAL A 128 -11.79 2.45 6.88
C VAL A 128 -11.59 3.21 5.56
N LYS A 129 -10.60 4.10 5.48
CA LYS A 129 -10.28 4.85 4.25
C LYS A 129 -9.73 3.93 3.16
N ALA A 130 -9.05 2.86 3.53
CA ALA A 130 -8.46 1.91 2.61
C ALA A 130 -9.40 0.77 2.19
N LYS A 131 -10.56 0.59 2.84
CA LYS A 131 -11.42 -0.60 2.70
C LYS A 131 -11.79 -0.97 1.26
N ASP A 132 -11.91 0.04 0.39
CA ASP A 132 -12.32 -0.12 -1.00
C ASP A 132 -11.11 -0.28 -1.96
N LEU A 133 -9.89 -0.21 -1.44
CA LEU A 133 -8.68 -0.49 -2.22
C LEU A 133 -8.62 -1.99 -2.59
N PRO A 134 -8.10 -2.35 -3.77
CA PRO A 134 -8.00 -3.74 -4.21
C PRO A 134 -7.34 -4.67 -3.19
N GLU A 135 -6.32 -4.17 -2.48
CA GLU A 135 -5.59 -4.92 -1.47
C GLU A 135 -6.45 -5.21 -0.22
N MET A 136 -7.42 -4.37 0.11
CA MET A 136 -8.33 -4.57 1.24
C MET A 136 -9.57 -5.37 0.84
N VAL A 137 -10.00 -5.27 -0.42
CA VAL A 137 -11.11 -6.09 -0.97
C VAL A 137 -10.70 -7.55 -1.14
N HIS A 138 -9.44 -7.80 -1.52
CA HIS A 138 -8.85 -9.13 -1.66
C HIS A 138 -7.52 -9.22 -0.90
N PRO A 139 -7.56 -9.24 0.44
CA PRO A 139 -6.34 -9.27 1.24
C PRO A 139 -5.63 -10.61 1.07
N ASP A 140 -4.30 -10.55 0.99
CA ASP A 140 -3.46 -11.73 1.05
C ASP A 140 -3.24 -12.16 2.50
N ALA A 141 -2.54 -13.29 2.67
CA ALA A 141 -2.27 -13.85 3.99
C ALA A 141 -1.53 -12.86 4.91
N GLU A 142 -0.52 -12.15 4.39
CA GLU A 142 0.25 -11.20 5.18
C GLU A 142 -0.63 -10.06 5.71
N LEU A 143 -1.49 -9.46 4.88
CA LEU A 143 -2.40 -8.42 5.35
C LEU A 143 -3.48 -8.94 6.29
N LEU A 144 -3.96 -10.17 6.09
CA LEU A 144 -4.89 -10.82 7.03
C LEU A 144 -4.25 -11.02 8.41
N ASP A 145 -3.01 -11.51 8.45
CA ASP A 145 -2.25 -11.68 9.70
C ASP A 145 -2.05 -10.33 10.39
N LEU A 146 -1.68 -9.30 9.62
CA LEU A 146 -1.50 -7.93 10.12
C LEU A 146 -2.78 -7.37 10.74
N ILE A 147 -3.93 -7.57 10.08
CA ILE A 147 -5.25 -7.17 10.61
C ILE A 147 -5.59 -7.98 11.86
N GLY A 148 -5.26 -9.27 11.91
CA GLY A 148 -5.43 -10.12 13.08
C GLY A 148 -4.66 -9.59 14.29
N ASP A 149 -3.37 -9.30 14.12
CA ASP A 149 -2.50 -8.72 15.14
C ASP A 149 -3.05 -7.39 15.66
N TYR A 150 -3.53 -6.54 14.73
CA TYR A 150 -4.17 -5.28 15.08
C TYR A 150 -5.42 -5.48 15.93
N LEU A 151 -6.33 -6.38 15.54
CA LEU A 151 -7.57 -6.62 16.27
C LEU A 151 -7.30 -7.15 17.68
N ALA A 152 -6.29 -7.99 17.86
CA ALA A 152 -5.83 -8.46 19.16
C ALA A 152 -5.29 -7.31 20.02
N ALA A 153 -4.39 -6.49 19.47
CA ALA A 153 -3.83 -5.32 20.15
C ALA A 153 -4.92 -4.30 20.53
N ARG A 154 -5.82 -3.98 19.59
CA ARG A 154 -6.97 -3.10 19.80
C ARG A 154 -7.86 -3.58 20.95
N SER A 155 -8.18 -4.87 20.97
CA SER A 155 -8.95 -5.47 22.06
C SER A 155 -8.27 -5.27 23.42
N ARG A 156 -6.95 -5.50 23.51
CA ARG A 156 -6.16 -5.25 24.71
C ARG A 156 -6.23 -3.79 25.15
N VAL A 157 -5.99 -2.83 24.24
CA VAL A 157 -6.08 -1.39 24.54
C VAL A 157 -7.44 -0.99 25.08
N LEU A 158 -8.52 -1.49 24.47
CA LEU A 158 -9.88 -1.16 24.90
C LEU A 158 -10.23 -1.77 26.26
N ALA A 159 -9.59 -2.87 26.65
CA ALA A 159 -9.72 -3.48 27.97
C ALA A 159 -8.90 -2.75 29.05
N LEU A 160 -7.86 -1.99 28.68
CA LEU A 160 -7.08 -1.20 29.63
C LEU A 160 -7.95 -0.09 30.21
N ARG A 161 -8.07 -0.09 31.54
CA ARG A 161 -8.60 1.03 32.30
C ARG A 161 -7.42 1.85 32.83
N PRO A 162 -7.48 3.19 32.78
CA PRO A 162 -6.60 4.00 33.61
C PRO A 162 -6.76 3.52 35.05
N VAL A 163 -5.67 3.38 35.80
CA VAL A 163 -5.79 3.16 37.24
C VAL A 163 -6.47 4.41 37.80
N GLY A 164 -7.77 4.31 38.03
CA GLY A 164 -8.53 5.38 38.64
C GLY A 164 -7.93 5.65 40.00
N ASN A 165 -7.53 6.91 40.23
CA ASN A 165 -7.34 7.42 41.59
C ASN A 165 -8.50 6.90 42.43
N ALA A 166 -8.19 6.05 43.41
CA ALA A 166 -9.10 5.74 44.47
C ALA A 166 -9.45 7.06 45.15
N VAL A 167 -10.61 7.62 44.82
CA VAL A 167 -11.22 8.66 45.64
C VAL A 167 -11.72 7.93 46.87
N ILE A 168 -10.85 7.81 47.87
CA ILE A 168 -11.25 7.58 49.25
C ILE A 168 -11.70 8.94 49.76
N CYS A 169 -13.01 9.16 49.78
CA CYS A 169 -13.71 10.12 50.64
C CYS A 169 -15.17 9.66 50.76
#